data_AF-A0A970C061-F1
#
_entry.id   AF-A0A970C061-F1
#
_cell.length_a   1.000
_cell.length_b   1.000
_cell.length_c   1.000
_cell.angle_alpha   90.00
_cell.angle_beta   90.00
_cell.angle_gamma   90.00
#
_symmetry.space_group_name_H-M   'P 1'
#
loop_
_entity.id
_entity.type
_entity.pdbx_description
1 polymer ?
#
loop_
_entity_poly.entity_id
_entity_poly.type
_entity_poly.pdbx_seq_one_letter_code
_entity_poly.pdbx_strand_id
1 'polypeptide(L)'
;MKGKSLGLRFLALAALLVLAALALTTKPLKKGMDLEGGHSLIFKVDTSNVSDARGTINAVIETLKKRIDPQGVMNLEWRPVGDDRIEVRMPVGSPVARQAQLEFVNALDALAEQNLTPAFIRQVANAPADQREAMIAQRVDADSPRAGLLREIASLQGTIEQERARIAEPLAALRAEMRALEEAVPVDPEALAARQTEIDRLTETLDRLMPQYRQKVNDLRATNLQTSRVMAVLRLYDPPK
;
A
#
# COMPACT_ATOMS: atom_id res chain seq x y z
N MET A 1 63.37 -52.06 -9.01
CA MET A 1 62.10 -52.13 -8.24
C MET A 1 61.28 -50.84 -8.38
N LYS A 2 60.70 -50.56 -9.57
CA LYS A 2 60.00 -49.27 -9.88
C LYS A 2 58.54 -49.44 -10.35
N GLY A 3 57.96 -50.63 -10.27
CA GLY A 3 56.60 -50.92 -10.79
C GLY A 3 55.46 -50.80 -9.77
N LYS A 4 55.73 -50.95 -8.46
CA LYS A 4 54.68 -50.95 -7.42
C LYS A 4 54.10 -49.57 -7.10
N SER A 5 54.86 -48.49 -7.30
CA SER A 5 54.38 -47.12 -7.05
C SER A 5 53.50 -46.56 -8.16
N LEU A 6 53.55 -47.13 -9.37
CA LEU A 6 52.76 -46.66 -10.50
C LEU A 6 51.29 -47.09 -10.36
N GLY A 7 51.03 -48.35 -10.03
CA GLY A 7 49.67 -48.85 -9.77
C GLY A 7 49.00 -48.15 -8.59
N LEU A 8 49.75 -47.90 -7.50
CA LEU A 8 49.23 -47.16 -6.34
C LEU A 8 48.84 -45.72 -6.69
N ARG A 9 49.59 -45.05 -7.58
CA ARG A 9 49.26 -43.70 -8.08
C ARG A 9 47.99 -43.70 -8.92
N PHE A 10 47.81 -44.67 -9.80
CA PHE A 10 46.58 -44.81 -10.59
C PHE A 10 45.37 -45.08 -9.70
N LEU A 11 45.54 -45.90 -8.66
CA LEU A 11 44.47 -46.22 -7.70
C LEU A 11 44.11 -44.99 -6.85
N ALA A 12 45.10 -44.23 -6.39
CA ALA A 12 44.88 -42.95 -5.70
C ALA A 12 44.21 -41.91 -6.60
N LEU A 13 44.59 -41.83 -7.88
CA LEU A 13 43.96 -40.93 -8.85
C LEU A 13 42.51 -41.33 -9.12
N ALA A 14 42.24 -42.62 -9.29
CA ALA A 14 40.89 -43.14 -9.45
C ALA A 14 40.02 -42.85 -8.21
N ALA A 15 40.56 -43.05 -7.01
CA ALA A 15 39.88 -42.71 -5.76
C ALA A 15 39.57 -41.21 -5.65
N LEU A 16 40.51 -40.34 -6.05
CA LEU A 16 40.32 -38.88 -6.10
C LEU A 16 39.20 -38.50 -7.09
N LEU A 17 39.18 -39.11 -8.28
CA LEU A 17 38.14 -38.86 -9.29
C LEU A 17 36.75 -39.32 -8.79
N VAL A 18 36.68 -40.47 -8.12
CA VAL A 18 35.43 -40.96 -7.51
C VAL A 18 34.96 -40.03 -6.40
N LEU A 19 35.85 -39.57 -5.52
CA LEU A 19 35.52 -38.60 -4.47
C LEU A 19 35.07 -37.25 -5.04
N ALA A 20 35.70 -36.78 -6.13
CA ALA A 20 35.30 -35.56 -6.81
C ALA A 20 33.90 -35.68 -7.44
N ALA A 21 33.63 -36.79 -8.14
CA ALA A 21 32.31 -37.08 -8.70
C ALA A 21 31.23 -37.19 -7.61
N LEU A 22 31.55 -37.84 -6.50
CA LEU A 22 30.65 -37.95 -5.35
C LEU A 22 30.39 -36.57 -4.71
N ALA A 23 31.42 -35.72 -4.59
CA ALA A 23 31.26 -34.36 -4.07
C ALA A 23 30.36 -33.49 -4.96
N LEU A 24 30.48 -33.59 -6.28
CA LEU A 24 29.65 -32.87 -7.26
C LEU A 24 28.17 -33.30 -7.22
N THR A 25 27.89 -34.57 -6.94
CA THR A 25 26.51 -35.10 -6.87
C THR A 25 25.83 -34.85 -5.52
N THR A 26 26.61 -34.86 -4.42
CA THR A 26 26.07 -34.75 -3.06
C THR A 26 26.02 -33.30 -2.54
N LYS A 27 26.81 -32.39 -3.11
CA LYS A 27 26.81 -30.97 -2.73
C LYS A 27 26.33 -30.12 -3.90
N PRO A 28 25.08 -29.65 -3.91
CA PRO A 28 24.62 -28.74 -4.95
C PRO A 28 25.49 -27.48 -4.94
N LEU A 29 25.96 -27.08 -6.13
CA LEU A 29 26.66 -25.81 -6.32
C LEU A 29 25.72 -24.67 -5.92
N LYS A 30 26.23 -23.69 -5.15
CA LYS A 30 25.51 -22.44 -4.90
C LYS A 30 25.29 -21.76 -6.25
N LYS A 31 24.05 -21.61 -6.68
CA LYS A 31 23.75 -20.98 -7.96
C LYS A 31 23.89 -19.46 -7.78
N GLY A 32 24.38 -18.79 -8.83
CA GLY A 32 24.40 -17.33 -8.86
C GLY A 32 23.00 -16.74 -8.99
N MET A 33 22.89 -15.43 -8.77
CA MET A 33 21.64 -14.66 -8.94
C MET A 33 20.98 -14.89 -10.30
N ASP A 34 21.76 -15.07 -11.37
CA ASP A 34 21.23 -15.29 -12.72
C ASP A 34 20.50 -16.64 -12.88
N LEU A 35 20.70 -17.58 -11.95
CA LEU A 35 20.13 -18.93 -11.98
C LEU A 35 19.08 -19.17 -10.88
N GLU A 36 19.19 -18.49 -9.74
CA GLU A 36 18.27 -18.59 -8.59
C GLU A 36 17.33 -17.38 -8.46
N GLY A 37 17.56 -16.32 -9.24
CA GLY A 37 16.89 -15.04 -9.09
C GLY A 37 17.43 -14.24 -7.92
N GLY A 38 16.80 -13.10 -7.67
CA GLY A 38 17.19 -12.17 -6.62
C GLY A 38 16.62 -10.79 -6.85
N HIS A 39 17.13 -9.83 -6.08
CA HIS A 39 16.74 -8.43 -6.19
C HIS A 39 17.97 -7.57 -6.50
N SER A 40 17.84 -6.63 -7.44
CA SER A 40 18.81 -5.55 -7.64
C SER A 40 18.14 -4.23 -7.24
N LEU A 41 18.75 -3.54 -6.27
CA LEU A 41 18.29 -2.26 -5.76
C LEU A 41 19.32 -1.19 -6.12
N ILE A 42 18.88 -0.13 -6.80
CA ILE A 42 19.74 1.01 -7.16
C ILE A 42 19.35 2.21 -6.31
N PHE A 43 20.30 2.68 -5.51
CA PHE A 43 20.14 3.85 -4.65
C PHE A 43 20.96 5.02 -5.20
N LYS A 44 20.40 6.22 -5.12
CA LYS A 44 21.15 7.46 -5.39
C LYS A 44 21.76 7.97 -4.09
N VAL A 45 23.04 8.31 -4.14
CA VAL A 45 23.78 8.99 -3.09
C VAL A 45 23.83 10.47 -3.46
N ASP A 46 23.43 11.34 -2.55
CA ASP A 46 23.59 12.78 -2.76
C ASP A 46 25.06 13.17 -2.58
N THR A 47 25.74 13.38 -3.71
CA THR A 47 27.15 13.79 -3.79
C THR A 47 27.31 15.26 -4.18
N SER A 48 26.22 16.04 -4.23
CA SER A 48 26.19 17.40 -4.80
C SER A 48 27.15 18.39 -4.13
N ASN A 49 27.46 18.17 -2.85
CA ASN A 49 28.32 19.04 -2.03
C ASN A 49 29.64 18.39 -1.63
N VAL A 50 30.09 17.36 -2.36
CA VAL A 50 31.27 16.58 -1.97
C VAL A 50 32.32 16.61 -3.08
N SER A 51 33.56 16.90 -2.69
CA SER A 51 34.71 17.01 -3.61
C SER A 51 35.17 15.64 -4.15
N ASP A 52 35.02 14.57 -3.36
CA ASP A 52 35.32 13.19 -3.76
C ASP A 52 34.04 12.33 -3.71
N ALA A 53 33.29 12.34 -4.80
CA ALA A 53 32.05 11.59 -4.95
C ALA A 53 32.30 10.06 -4.85
N ARG A 54 33.37 9.54 -5.46
CA ARG A 54 33.67 8.10 -5.45
C ARG A 54 34.14 7.62 -4.09
N GLY A 55 35.02 8.35 -3.42
CA GLY A 55 35.43 8.03 -2.05
C GLY A 55 34.25 8.02 -1.09
N THR A 56 33.32 8.98 -1.25
CA THR A 56 32.09 9.04 -0.46
C THR A 56 31.18 7.84 -0.70
N ILE A 57 30.97 7.46 -1.96
CA ILE A 57 30.20 6.26 -2.31
C ILE A 57 30.81 5.01 -1.66
N ASN A 58 32.14 4.84 -1.74
CA ASN A 58 32.83 3.71 -1.14
C ASN A 58 32.68 3.70 0.39
N ALA A 59 32.77 4.86 1.05
CA ALA A 59 32.56 4.98 2.49
C ALA A 59 31.11 4.64 2.90
N VAL A 60 30.13 5.05 2.10
CA VAL A 60 28.71 4.67 2.29
C VAL A 60 28.54 3.16 2.15
N ILE A 61 29.09 2.55 1.10
CA ILE A 61 29.06 1.10 0.90
C ILE A 61 29.64 0.37 2.11
N GLU A 62 30.83 0.76 2.57
CA GLU A 62 31.47 0.12 3.73
C GLU A 62 30.65 0.26 5.03
N THR A 63 30.03 1.43 5.22
CA THR A 63 29.16 1.66 6.37
C THR A 63 27.91 0.79 6.31
N LEU A 64 27.27 0.69 5.14
CA LEU A 64 26.09 -0.14 4.94
C LEU A 64 26.41 -1.63 5.08
N LYS A 65 27.52 -2.08 4.51
CA LYS A 65 27.99 -3.47 4.61
C LYS A 65 28.16 -3.88 6.08
N LYS A 66 28.81 -3.05 6.90
CA LYS A 66 28.98 -3.30 8.36
C LYS A 66 27.66 -3.32 9.13
N ARG A 67 26.65 -2.57 8.69
CA ARG A 67 25.35 -2.50 9.38
C ARG A 67 24.41 -3.64 9.01
N ILE A 68 24.42 -4.04 7.74
CA ILE A 68 23.45 -4.97 7.16
C ILE A 68 23.98 -6.40 7.21
N ASP A 69 25.24 -6.62 6.85
CA ASP A 69 25.87 -7.93 6.83
C ASP A 69 27.27 -7.87 7.48
N PRO A 70 27.35 -7.61 8.80
CA PRO A 70 28.62 -7.53 9.53
C PRO A 70 29.44 -8.82 9.44
N GLN A 71 28.78 -9.97 9.28
CA GLN A 71 29.41 -11.29 9.20
C GLN A 71 29.71 -11.73 7.76
N GLY A 72 29.22 -11.01 6.74
CA GLY A 72 29.43 -11.35 5.33
C GLY A 72 28.71 -12.61 4.85
N VAL A 73 27.68 -13.06 5.57
CA VAL A 73 27.03 -14.37 5.34
C VAL A 73 25.88 -14.29 4.34
N MET A 74 25.38 -13.08 4.05
CA MET A 74 24.22 -12.86 3.19
C MET A 74 24.57 -12.85 1.69
N ASN A 75 25.86 -12.94 1.34
CA ASN A 75 26.38 -12.90 -0.04
C ASN A 75 25.84 -11.69 -0.84
N LEU A 76 25.73 -10.53 -0.18
CA LEU A 76 25.32 -9.29 -0.83
C LEU A 76 26.44 -8.75 -1.72
N GLU A 77 26.12 -8.43 -2.97
CA GLU A 77 27.06 -7.73 -3.86
C GLU A 77 26.77 -6.23 -3.81
N TRP A 78 27.83 -5.45 -3.57
CA TRP A 78 27.78 -4.00 -3.50
C TRP A 78 28.60 -3.44 -4.65
N ARG A 79 27.98 -2.66 -5.54
CA ARG A 79 28.64 -2.11 -6.73
C ARG A 79 28.40 -0.62 -6.84
N PRO A 80 29.44 0.23 -6.92
CA PRO A 80 29.25 1.61 -7.33
C PRO A 80 28.81 1.65 -8.80
N VAL A 81 27.85 2.53 -9.11
CA VAL A 81 27.35 2.74 -10.47
C VAL A 81 27.48 4.23 -10.79
N GLY A 82 28.38 4.58 -11.71
CA GLY A 82 28.71 5.97 -11.99
C GLY A 82 29.29 6.68 -10.76
N ASP A 83 28.98 7.97 -10.62
CA ASP A 83 29.51 8.83 -9.54
C ASP A 83 28.43 9.28 -8.53
N ASP A 84 27.19 8.78 -8.64
CA ASP A 84 26.09 9.12 -7.74
C ASP A 84 25.21 7.94 -7.31
N ARG A 85 25.54 6.68 -7.65
CA ARG A 85 24.68 5.53 -7.35
C ARG A 85 25.43 4.33 -6.78
N ILE A 86 24.67 3.53 -6.04
CA ILE A 86 25.07 2.22 -5.52
C ILE A 86 24.02 1.20 -5.95
N GLU A 87 24.48 0.12 -6.57
CA GLU A 87 23.68 -1.08 -6.81
C GLU A 87 23.96 -2.11 -5.70
N VAL A 88 22.90 -2.59 -5.07
CA VAL A 88 22.91 -3.67 -4.08
C VAL A 88 22.18 -4.86 -4.66
N ARG A 89 22.90 -5.97 -4.89
CA ARG A 89 22.32 -7.22 -5.38
C ARG A 89 22.17 -8.20 -4.22
N MET A 90 20.97 -8.73 -4.09
CA MET A 90 20.61 -9.69 -3.04
C MET A 90 20.23 -11.01 -3.72
N PRO A 91 20.88 -12.13 -3.37
CA PRO A 91 20.44 -13.44 -3.83
C PRO A 91 19.04 -13.75 -3.28
N VAL A 92 18.36 -14.72 -3.90
CA VAL A 92 17.07 -15.18 -3.40
C VAL A 92 17.20 -15.59 -1.93
N GLY A 93 16.24 -15.13 -1.11
CA GLY A 93 16.21 -15.48 0.32
C GLY A 93 16.10 -16.98 0.54
N SER A 94 16.56 -17.45 1.70
CA SER A 94 16.39 -18.86 2.11
C SER A 94 14.91 -19.26 2.04
N PRO A 95 14.58 -20.55 1.87
CA PRO A 95 13.19 -21.01 1.86
C PRO A 95 12.41 -20.53 3.09
N VAL A 96 13.06 -20.52 4.27
CA VAL A 96 12.48 -20.01 5.52
C VAL A 96 12.20 -18.51 5.44
N ALA A 97 13.14 -17.71 4.93
CA ALA A 97 12.95 -16.27 4.78
C ALA A 97 11.81 -15.94 3.80
N ARG A 98 11.70 -16.68 2.69
CA ARG A 98 10.59 -16.53 1.74
C ARG A 98 9.24 -16.91 2.35
N GLN A 99 9.20 -17.99 3.12
CA GLN A 99 7.99 -18.41 3.81
C GLN A 99 7.55 -17.35 4.84
N ALA A 100 8.48 -16.84 5.64
CA ALA A 100 8.20 -15.76 6.60
C ALA A 100 7.73 -14.47 5.90
N GLN A 101 8.31 -14.11 4.76
CA GLN A 101 7.84 -12.97 3.96
C GLN A 101 6.41 -13.17 3.46
N LEU A 102 6.08 -14.37 2.96
CA LEU A 102 4.75 -14.69 2.49
C LEU A 102 3.72 -14.63 3.62
N GLU A 103 4.03 -15.22 4.77
CA GLU A 103 3.17 -15.17 5.97
C GLU A 103 2.95 -13.72 6.43
N PHE A 104 3.99 -12.91 6.42
CA PHE A 104 3.91 -11.50 6.74
C PHE A 104 3.00 -10.73 5.77
N VAL A 105 3.16 -10.93 4.46
CA VAL A 105 2.31 -10.27 3.44
C VAL A 105 0.86 -10.72 3.59
N ASN A 106 0.61 -12.02 3.74
CA ASN A 106 -0.74 -12.56 3.94
C ASN A 106 -1.39 -11.99 5.21
N ALA A 107 -0.64 -11.83 6.29
CA ALA A 107 -1.14 -11.22 7.51
C ALA A 107 -1.47 -9.73 7.32
N LEU A 108 -0.65 -8.99 6.57
CA LEU A 108 -0.95 -7.60 6.21
C LEU A 108 -2.21 -7.49 5.34
N ASP A 109 -2.38 -8.40 4.39
CA ASP A 109 -3.55 -8.43 3.52
C ASP A 109 -4.82 -8.76 4.32
N ALA A 110 -4.77 -9.77 5.20
CA ALA A 110 -5.87 -10.11 6.09
C ALA A 110 -6.27 -8.94 7.01
N LEU A 111 -5.30 -8.14 7.48
CA LEU A 111 -5.58 -6.90 8.22
C LEU A 111 -6.22 -5.84 7.32
N ALA A 112 -5.75 -5.68 6.09
CA ALA A 112 -6.29 -4.71 5.14
C ALA A 112 -7.72 -5.05 4.73
N GLU A 113 -8.09 -6.33 4.66
CA GLU A 113 -9.46 -6.79 4.36
C GLU A 113 -10.48 -6.38 5.43
N GLN A 114 -10.04 -6.11 6.66
CA GLN A 114 -10.90 -5.58 7.72
C GLN A 114 -11.27 -4.10 7.52
N ASN A 115 -10.67 -3.43 6.53
CA ASN A 115 -11.00 -2.04 6.23
C ASN A 115 -12.37 -1.91 5.55
N LEU A 116 -13.08 -0.86 5.93
CA LEU A 116 -14.36 -0.52 5.31
C LEU A 116 -14.11 0.21 4.00
N THR A 117 -14.53 -0.39 2.89
CA THR A 117 -14.36 0.19 1.55
C THR A 117 -15.42 1.26 1.27
N PRO A 118 -15.13 2.24 0.39
CA PRO A 118 -16.13 3.22 -0.03
C PRO A 118 -17.37 2.58 -0.66
N ALA A 119 -17.22 1.42 -1.31
CA ALA A 119 -18.32 0.67 -1.88
C ALA A 119 -19.25 0.12 -0.78
N PHE A 120 -18.67 -0.51 0.25
CA PHE A 120 -19.44 -1.02 1.39
C PHE A 120 -20.16 0.09 2.14
N ILE A 121 -19.47 1.22 2.41
CA ILE A 121 -20.08 2.37 3.11
C ILE A 121 -21.31 2.88 2.33
N ARG A 122 -21.21 3.04 1.01
CA ARG A 122 -22.35 3.45 0.17
C ARG A 122 -23.47 2.41 0.19
N GLN A 123 -23.14 1.13 0.14
CA GLN A 123 -24.14 0.07 0.17
C GLN A 123 -24.93 0.09 1.49
N VAL A 124 -24.26 0.26 2.63
CA VAL A 124 -24.89 0.40 3.95
C VAL A 124 -25.73 1.69 4.03
N ALA A 125 -25.20 2.81 3.53
CA ALA A 125 -25.88 4.10 3.57
C ALA A 125 -27.23 4.09 2.82
N ASN A 126 -27.30 3.35 1.70
CA ASN A 126 -28.49 3.23 0.86
C ASN A 126 -29.37 2.01 1.22
N ALA A 127 -28.95 1.18 2.17
CA ALA A 127 -29.69 -0.02 2.54
C ALA A 127 -30.94 0.32 3.37
N PRO A 128 -32.06 -0.42 3.15
CA PRO A 128 -33.20 -0.45 4.06
C PRO A 128 -32.78 -0.75 5.50
N ALA A 129 -33.50 -0.20 6.48
CA ALA A 129 -33.09 -0.27 7.89
C ALA A 129 -32.95 -1.70 8.43
N ASP A 130 -33.82 -2.61 7.99
CA ASP A 130 -33.81 -4.03 8.30
C ASP A 130 -32.56 -4.75 7.77
N GLN A 131 -32.15 -4.46 6.54
CA GLN A 131 -30.97 -5.07 5.91
C GLN A 131 -29.66 -4.44 6.40
N ARG A 132 -29.70 -3.15 6.74
CA ARG A 132 -28.53 -2.37 7.14
C ARG A 132 -27.84 -2.93 8.37
N GLU A 133 -28.59 -3.24 9.43
CA GLU A 133 -28.00 -3.75 10.67
C GLU A 133 -27.33 -5.10 10.46
N ALA A 134 -27.92 -5.98 9.64
CA ALA A 134 -27.31 -7.25 9.27
C ALA A 134 -26.00 -7.06 8.50
N MET A 135 -25.96 -6.11 7.57
CA MET A 135 -24.74 -5.77 6.83
C MET A 135 -23.63 -5.20 7.73
N ILE A 136 -23.99 -4.32 8.67
CA ILE A 136 -23.04 -3.75 9.63
C ILE A 136 -22.44 -4.87 10.49
N ALA A 137 -23.28 -5.73 11.06
CA ALA A 137 -22.86 -6.84 11.93
C ALA A 137 -21.97 -7.88 11.23
N GLN A 138 -22.03 -8.01 9.89
CA GLN A 138 -21.15 -8.89 9.13
C GLN A 138 -19.71 -8.39 9.03
N ARG A 139 -19.47 -7.09 9.24
CA ARG A 139 -18.16 -6.45 8.99
C ARG A 139 -17.55 -5.79 10.21
N VAL A 140 -18.37 -5.36 11.16
CA VAL A 140 -17.92 -4.69 12.38
C VAL A 140 -18.79 -5.14 13.55
N ASP A 141 -18.21 -5.11 14.75
CA ASP A 141 -18.98 -5.34 15.96
C ASP A 141 -20.08 -4.29 16.09
N ALA A 142 -21.29 -4.73 16.44
CA ALA A 142 -22.49 -3.89 16.44
C ALA A 142 -22.40 -2.69 17.41
N ASP A 143 -21.63 -2.85 18.49
CA ASP A 143 -21.39 -1.85 19.53
C ASP A 143 -20.12 -1.02 19.29
N SER A 144 -19.42 -1.26 18.17
CA SER A 144 -18.19 -0.51 17.86
C SER A 144 -18.50 0.94 17.45
N PRO A 145 -17.55 1.88 17.69
CA PRO A 145 -17.65 3.24 17.15
C PRO A 145 -17.83 3.27 15.62
N ARG A 146 -17.28 2.28 14.91
CA ARG A 146 -17.45 2.13 13.45
C ARG A 146 -18.91 1.84 13.07
N ALA A 147 -19.58 0.98 13.81
CA ALA A 147 -21.02 0.71 13.61
C ALA A 147 -21.86 1.96 13.88
N GLY A 148 -21.54 2.72 14.94
CA GLY A 148 -22.19 4.01 15.22
C GLY A 148 -22.07 4.99 14.05
N LEU A 149 -20.86 5.18 13.54
CA LEU A 149 -20.61 6.05 12.37
C LEU A 149 -21.36 5.57 11.11
N LEU A 150 -21.43 4.27 10.85
CA LEU A 150 -22.19 3.72 9.72
C LEU A 150 -23.69 4.05 9.83
N ARG A 151 -24.27 3.96 11.03
CA ARG A 151 -25.67 4.33 11.28
C ARG A 151 -25.91 5.83 11.10
N GLU A 152 -25.01 6.67 11.59
CA GLU A 152 -25.08 8.12 11.40
C GLU A 152 -24.99 8.51 9.92
N ILE A 153 -24.07 7.90 9.16
CA ILE A 153 -23.93 8.10 7.72
C ILE A 153 -25.23 7.70 7.00
N ALA A 154 -25.81 6.55 7.33
CA ALA A 154 -27.05 6.09 6.72
C ALA A 154 -28.25 7.00 7.08
N SER A 155 -28.31 7.50 8.32
CA SER A 155 -29.32 8.48 8.72
C SER A 155 -29.19 9.78 7.93
N LEU A 156 -27.98 10.31 7.79
CA LEU A 156 -27.72 11.52 6.99
C LEU A 156 -28.07 11.31 5.52
N GLN A 157 -27.74 10.13 4.96
CA GLN A 157 -28.07 9.78 3.59
C GLN A 157 -29.60 9.79 3.38
N GLY A 158 -30.36 9.19 4.29
CA GLY A 158 -31.83 9.23 4.24
C GLY A 158 -32.38 10.65 4.28
N THR A 159 -31.85 11.52 5.15
CA THR A 159 -32.25 12.94 5.19
C THR A 159 -31.91 13.66 3.89
N ILE A 160 -30.74 13.41 3.31
CA ILE A 160 -30.31 13.99 2.03
C ILE A 160 -31.23 13.53 0.89
N GLU A 161 -31.60 12.26 0.85
CA GLU A 161 -32.50 11.71 -0.17
C GLU A 161 -33.91 12.30 -0.05
N GLN A 162 -34.44 12.39 1.18
CA GLN A 162 -35.72 13.03 1.44
C GLN A 162 -35.71 14.50 1.02
N GLU A 163 -34.64 15.23 1.35
CA GLU A 163 -34.49 16.64 1.00
C GLU A 163 -34.40 16.83 -0.52
N ARG A 164 -33.60 16.00 -1.21
CA ARG A 164 -33.52 16.00 -2.67
C ARG A 164 -34.87 15.77 -3.32
N ALA A 165 -35.64 14.80 -2.82
CA ALA A 165 -36.98 14.52 -3.32
C ALA A 165 -37.92 15.70 -3.09
N ARG A 166 -37.87 16.33 -1.90
CA ARG A 166 -38.70 17.49 -1.55
C ARG A 166 -38.45 18.68 -2.48
N ILE A 167 -37.19 18.96 -2.80
CA ILE A 167 -36.83 20.14 -3.60
C ILE A 167 -36.78 19.88 -5.11
N ALA A 168 -36.85 18.62 -5.56
CA ALA A 168 -36.64 18.27 -6.97
C ALA A 168 -37.55 19.05 -7.94
N GLU A 169 -38.86 19.03 -7.68
CA GLU A 169 -39.87 19.72 -8.50
C GLU A 169 -39.73 21.25 -8.42
N PRO A 170 -39.72 21.90 -7.23
CA PRO A 170 -39.54 23.35 -7.13
C PRO A 170 -38.22 23.84 -7.75
N LEU A 171 -37.13 23.09 -7.58
CA LEU A 171 -35.83 23.45 -8.14
C LEU A 171 -35.82 23.34 -9.67
N ALA A 172 -36.51 22.35 -10.24
CA ALA A 172 -36.66 22.23 -11.68
C ALA A 172 -37.47 23.39 -12.26
N ALA A 173 -38.57 23.78 -11.60
CA ALA A 173 -39.39 24.92 -11.99
C ALA A 173 -38.59 26.24 -11.96
N LEU A 174 -37.89 26.54 -10.86
CA LEU A 174 -37.05 27.74 -10.74
C LEU A 174 -35.95 27.79 -11.80
N ARG A 175 -35.32 26.65 -12.10
CA ARG A 175 -34.32 26.56 -13.17
C ARG A 175 -34.91 26.80 -14.56
N ALA A 176 -36.14 26.37 -14.81
CA ALA A 176 -36.82 26.65 -16.07
C ALA A 176 -37.16 28.14 -16.19
N GLU A 177 -37.64 28.77 -15.11
CA GLU A 177 -37.90 30.22 -15.07
C GLU A 177 -36.62 31.04 -15.27
N MET A 178 -35.51 30.65 -14.65
CA MET A 178 -34.21 31.30 -14.89
C MET A 178 -33.82 31.26 -16.36
N ARG A 179 -33.94 30.10 -17.03
CA ARG A 179 -33.63 30.00 -18.46
C ARG A 179 -34.53 30.90 -19.30
N ALA A 180 -35.83 30.96 -19.00
CA ALA A 180 -36.75 31.84 -19.70
C ALA A 180 -36.40 33.34 -19.53
N LEU A 181 -35.92 33.74 -18.35
CA LEU A 181 -35.44 35.09 -18.09
C LEU A 181 -34.12 35.40 -18.80
N GLU A 182 -33.22 34.42 -18.93
CA GLU A 182 -31.97 34.55 -19.69
C GLU A 182 -32.22 34.72 -21.21
N GLU A 183 -33.29 34.10 -21.72
CA GLU A 183 -33.71 34.20 -23.13
C GLU A 183 -34.54 35.44 -23.46
N ALA A 184 -35.05 36.15 -22.45
CA ALA A 184 -35.86 37.36 -22.63
C ALA A 184 -35.05 38.54 -23.19
N VAL A 185 -35.67 39.35 -24.05
CA VAL A 185 -35.05 40.57 -24.60
C VAL A 185 -35.94 41.78 -24.30
N PRO A 186 -35.46 42.76 -23.50
CA PRO A 186 -34.17 42.79 -22.81
C PRO A 186 -34.11 41.80 -21.63
N VAL A 187 -32.91 41.31 -21.33
CA VAL A 187 -32.66 40.51 -20.12
C VAL A 187 -32.83 41.39 -18.89
N ASP A 188 -33.56 40.90 -17.89
CA ASP A 188 -33.74 41.57 -16.59
C ASP A 188 -32.79 40.99 -15.53
N PRO A 189 -31.71 41.70 -15.17
CA PRO A 189 -30.73 41.21 -14.19
C PRO A 189 -31.30 41.09 -12.77
N GLU A 190 -32.28 41.94 -12.40
CA GLU A 190 -32.87 41.91 -11.06
C GLU A 190 -33.75 40.66 -10.89
N ALA A 191 -34.54 40.33 -11.91
CA ALA A 191 -35.34 39.11 -11.92
C ALA A 191 -34.47 37.84 -11.86
N LEU A 192 -33.35 37.81 -12.58
CA LEU A 192 -32.39 36.69 -12.52
C LEU A 192 -31.76 36.54 -11.13
N ALA A 193 -31.33 37.64 -10.51
CA ALA A 193 -30.76 37.62 -9.17
C ALA A 193 -31.78 37.17 -8.11
N ALA A 194 -33.05 37.56 -8.26
CA ALA A 194 -34.14 37.11 -7.38
C ALA A 194 -34.35 35.60 -7.47
N ARG A 195 -34.34 35.02 -8.68
CA ARG A 195 -34.47 33.56 -8.89
C ARG A 195 -33.29 32.77 -8.39
N GLN A 196 -32.07 33.30 -8.56
CA GLN A 196 -30.88 32.68 -7.97
C GLN A 196 -30.97 32.65 -6.44
N THR A 197 -31.39 33.74 -5.81
CA THR A 197 -31.58 33.79 -4.35
C THR A 197 -32.61 32.76 -3.86
N GLU A 198 -33.66 32.53 -4.64
CA GLU A 198 -34.69 31.54 -4.34
C GLU A 198 -34.15 30.10 -4.46
N ILE A 199 -33.32 29.82 -5.46
CA ILE A 199 -32.59 28.55 -5.58
C ILE A 199 -31.65 28.34 -4.39
N ASP A 200 -30.86 29.35 -4.03
CA ASP A 200 -29.89 29.24 -2.93
C ASP A 200 -30.60 28.93 -1.60
N ARG A 201 -31.73 29.59 -1.33
CA ARG A 201 -32.58 29.29 -0.17
C ARG A 201 -33.15 27.88 -0.21
N LEU A 202 -33.55 27.42 -1.40
CA LEU A 202 -34.11 26.09 -1.58
C LEU A 202 -33.04 24.99 -1.39
N THR A 203 -31.78 25.24 -1.75
CA THR A 203 -30.67 24.28 -1.61
C THR A 203 -29.90 24.37 -0.30
N GLU A 204 -30.10 25.43 0.49
CA GLU A 204 -29.37 25.71 1.75
C GLU A 204 -29.26 24.50 2.69
N THR A 205 -30.34 23.72 2.80
CA THR A 205 -30.35 22.53 3.65
C THR A 205 -29.43 21.43 3.11
N LEU A 206 -29.43 21.19 1.80
CA LEU A 206 -28.48 20.25 1.17
C LEU A 206 -27.04 20.73 1.30
N ASP A 207 -26.80 22.02 1.12
CA ASP A 207 -25.47 22.62 1.20
C ASP A 207 -24.87 22.48 2.61
N ARG A 208 -25.72 22.42 3.63
CA ARG A 208 -25.33 22.13 5.02
C ARG A 208 -25.18 20.64 5.32
N LEU A 209 -26.03 19.77 4.77
CA LEU A 209 -25.99 18.32 5.03
C LEU A 209 -24.83 17.63 4.32
N MET A 210 -24.50 18.03 3.10
CA MET A 210 -23.47 17.38 2.29
C MET A 210 -22.06 17.40 2.94
N PRO A 211 -21.58 18.53 3.50
CA PRO A 211 -20.32 18.55 4.24
C PRO A 211 -20.33 17.64 5.47
N GLN A 212 -21.45 17.58 6.21
CA GLN A 212 -21.58 16.71 7.38
C GLN A 212 -21.48 15.23 6.98
N TYR A 213 -22.18 14.83 5.92
CA TYR A 213 -22.08 13.48 5.37
C TYR A 213 -20.64 13.14 4.95
N ARG A 214 -19.98 14.03 4.19
CA ARG A 214 -18.58 13.83 3.78
C ARG A 214 -17.64 13.71 4.98
N GLN A 215 -17.85 14.54 6.00
CA GLN A 215 -17.05 14.51 7.21
C GLN A 215 -17.20 13.16 7.92
N LYS A 216 -18.42 12.67 8.12
CA LYS A 216 -18.68 11.37 8.76
C LYS A 216 -18.07 10.20 7.98
N VAL A 217 -18.15 10.23 6.64
CA VAL A 217 -17.47 9.25 5.79
C VAL A 217 -15.96 9.33 5.95
N ASN A 218 -15.37 10.52 6.06
CA ASN A 218 -13.94 10.69 6.29
C ASN A 218 -13.52 10.20 7.68
N ASP A 219 -14.31 10.49 8.72
CA ASP A 219 -14.07 10.02 10.09
C ASP A 219 -14.06 8.49 10.13
N LEU A 220 -15.05 7.85 9.49
CA LEU A 220 -15.09 6.39 9.38
C LEU A 220 -13.88 5.83 8.64
N ARG A 221 -13.49 6.43 7.52
CA ARG A 221 -12.30 6.01 6.75
C ARG A 221 -11.00 6.23 7.51
N ALA A 222 -10.93 7.24 8.38
CA ALA A 222 -9.76 7.47 9.24
C ALA A 222 -9.57 6.36 10.29
N THR A 223 -10.62 5.59 10.57
CA THR A 223 -10.53 4.40 11.44
C THR A 223 -9.95 3.18 10.73
N ASN A 224 -9.84 3.18 9.38
CA ASN A 224 -9.24 2.07 8.65
C ASN A 224 -7.75 1.93 9.00
N LEU A 225 -7.28 0.69 9.01
CA LEU A 225 -5.89 0.32 9.16
C LEU A 225 -5.09 0.81 7.95
N GLN A 226 -4.08 1.63 8.22
CA GLN A 226 -3.09 2.06 7.23
C GLN A 226 -1.81 1.27 7.44
N THR A 227 -1.22 0.76 6.36
CA THR A 227 0.05 0.02 6.39
C THR A 227 1.13 0.79 7.14
N SER A 228 1.21 2.12 6.95
CA SER A 228 2.16 2.98 7.67
C SER A 228 1.97 2.96 9.18
N ARG A 229 0.73 2.97 9.68
CA ARG A 229 0.41 2.87 11.12
C ARG A 229 0.74 1.48 11.67
N VAL A 230 0.38 0.43 10.93
CA VAL A 230 0.73 -0.96 11.30
C VAL A 230 2.24 -1.11 11.41
N MET A 231 2.99 -0.64 10.40
CA MET A 231 4.45 -0.69 10.39
C MET A 231 5.07 0.16 11.51
N ALA A 232 4.48 1.31 11.85
CA ALA A 232 4.95 2.12 12.97
C ALA A 232 4.81 1.38 14.31
N VAL A 233 3.69 0.68 14.52
CA VAL A 233 3.49 -0.14 15.73
C VAL A 233 4.45 -1.33 15.76
N LEU A 234 4.65 -2.01 14.62
CA LEU A 234 5.58 -3.13 14.53
C LEU A 234 7.03 -2.70 14.82
N ARG A 235 7.44 -1.50 14.41
CA ARG A 235 8.75 -0.92 14.75
C ARG A 235 8.94 -0.68 16.25
N LEU A 236 7.87 -0.45 17.01
CA LEU A 236 7.93 -0.35 18.48
C LEU A 236 8.14 -1.71 19.15
N TYR A 237 7.81 -2.79 18.43
CA TYR A 237 7.93 -4.16 18.88
C TYR A 237 9.23 -4.84 18.46
N ASP A 238 10.15 -4.12 17.81
CA ASP A 238 11.47 -4.66 17.46
C ASP A 238 12.19 -5.02 18.78
N PRO A 239 12.39 -6.31 19.10
CA PRO A 239 12.99 -6.69 20.36
C PRO A 239 14.43 -6.15 20.40
N PRO A 240 14.93 -5.70 21.57
CA PRO A 240 16.33 -5.36 21.70
C PRO A 240 17.17 -6.57 21.25
N LYS A 241 18.11 -6.30 20.33
CA LYS A 241 19.07 -7.29 19.83
C LYS A 241 19.91 -7.90 20.94
#